data_AF-A0A968Q270-F1
#
_entry.id   AF-A0A968Q270-F1
#
_cell.length_a   1.000
_cell.length_b   1.000
_cell.length_c   1.000
_cell.angle_alpha   90.00
_cell.angle_beta   90.00
_cell.angle_gamma   90.00
#
_symmetry.space_group_name_H-M   'P 1'
#
loop_
_entity.id
_entity.type
_entity.pdbx_description
1 polymer ?
#
loop_
_entity_poly.entity_id
_entity_poly.type
_entity_poly.pdbx_seq_one_letter_code
_entity_poly.pdbx_strand_id
1 'polypeptide(L)' 'MIDTPNQNALAPWERGIEIVRASQVEQLVLFHHHPHHHDDYLDQLEQRVQASFAKACLAREGMTLQII' A
#
# COMPACT_ATOMS: atom_id res chain seq x y z
N MET A 1 -21.20 25.05 7.57
CA MET A 1 -20.09 24.63 6.69
C MET A 1 -19.98 23.13 6.88
N ILE A 2 -20.59 22.37 5.99
CA ILE A 2 -20.74 20.91 6.14
C ILE A 2 -19.61 20.32 5.30
N ASP A 3 -18.54 19.88 5.95
CA ASP A 3 -17.51 19.07 5.29
C ASP A 3 -18.14 17.73 4.92
N THR A 4 -18.55 17.64 3.66
CA THR A 4 -19.01 16.38 3.07
C THR A 4 -17.77 15.52 2.89
N PRO A 5 -17.73 14.26 3.36
CA PRO A 5 -16.58 13.42 3.09
C PRO A 5 -16.47 13.28 1.57
N ASN A 6 -15.32 13.69 1.03
CA ASN A 6 -15.00 13.57 -0.37
C ASN A 6 -15.15 12.10 -0.77
N GLN A 7 -16.23 11.76 -1.48
CA GLN A 7 -16.53 10.41 -1.96
C GLN A 7 -15.56 9.93 -3.06
N ASN A 8 -14.47 10.68 -3.29
CA ASN A 8 -13.42 10.42 -4.26
C ASN A 8 -12.02 10.32 -3.62
N ALA A 9 -11.94 10.12 -2.30
CA ALA A 9 -10.67 9.94 -1.60
C ALA A 9 -10.11 8.52 -1.84
N LEU A 10 -8.97 8.44 -2.52
CA LEU A 10 -8.22 7.20 -2.70
C LEU A 10 -7.82 6.59 -1.36
N ALA A 11 -7.81 5.26 -1.29
CA ALA A 11 -7.26 4.55 -0.15
C ALA A 11 -5.76 4.90 0.01
N PRO A 12 -5.21 4.89 1.24
CA PRO A 12 -3.81 5.28 1.47
C PRO A 12 -2.79 4.54 0.59
N TRP A 13 -3.02 3.24 0.34
CA TRP A 13 -2.15 2.44 -0.52
C TRP A 13 -2.24 2.83 -2.00
N GLU A 14 -3.41 3.24 -2.50
CA GLU A 14 -3.59 3.71 -3.88
C GLU A 14 -2.81 5.00 -4.11
N ARG A 15 -2.80 5.90 -3.13
CA ARG A 15 -1.97 7.11 -3.15
C ARG A 15 -0.47 6.78 -3.15
N GLY A 16 -0.06 5.75 -2.41
CA GLY A 16 1.32 5.23 -2.48
C GLY A 16 1.72 4.81 -3.90
N ILE A 17 0.80 4.17 -4.64
CA ILE A 17 1.02 3.78 -6.04
C ILE A 17 1.15 5.00 -6.96
N GLU A 18 0.33 6.03 -6.78
CA GLU A 18 0.47 7.28 -7.56
C GLU A 18 1.85 7.93 -7.39
N ILE A 19 2.33 8.00 -6.14
CA ILE A 19 3.66 8.56 -5.82
C ILE A 19 4.78 7.76 -6.49
N VAL A 20 4.69 6.43 -6.41
CA VAL A 20 5.68 5.53 -7.03
C VAL A 20 5.68 5.66 -8.54
N ARG A 21 4.50 5.71 -9.18
CA ARG A 21 4.39 5.92 -10.63
C ARG A 21 4.92 7.28 -11.08
N ALA A 22 4.81 8.30 -10.24
CA ALA A 22 5.34 9.64 -10.51
C ALA A 22 6.83 9.79 -10.17
N SER A 23 7.49 8.75 -9.65
CA SER A 23 8.89 8.77 -9.23
C SER A 23 9.70 7.66 -9.92
N GLN A 24 11.01 7.66 -9.68
CA GLN A 24 11.92 6.63 -10.20
C GLN A 24 12.27 5.58 -9.12
N VAL A 25 11.33 5.31 -8.22
CA VAL A 25 11.57 4.37 -7.12
C VAL A 25 11.44 2.93 -7.61
N GLU A 26 12.35 2.08 -7.14
CA GLU A 26 12.38 0.69 -7.58
C GLU A 26 11.47 -0.22 -6.76
N GLN A 27 11.14 0.13 -5.51
CA GLN A 27 10.34 -0.72 -4.63
C GLN A 27 9.42 0.10 -3.74
N LEU A 28 8.18 -0.36 -3.56
CA LEU A 28 7.21 0.21 -2.60
C LEU A 28 6.98 -0.78 -1.47
N VAL A 29 7.14 -0.34 -0.23
CA VAL A 29 6.84 -1.14 0.96
C VAL A 29 5.77 -0.44 1.78
N LEU A 30 4.58 -1.03 1.85
CA LEU A 30 3.46 -0.50 2.62
C LEU A 30 3.50 -1.04 4.05
N PHE A 31 3.35 -0.16 5.04
CA PHE A 31 3.38 -0.51 6.45
C PHE A 31 2.24 0.20 7.21
N HIS A 32 2.14 -0.05 8.52
CA HIS A 32 1.12 0.52 9.39
C HIS A 32 -0.31 0.06 9.05
N HIS A 33 -0.46 -1.25 8.84
CA HIS A 33 -1.75 -1.89 8.59
C HIS A 33 -2.74 -1.59 9.72
N HIS A 34 -4.02 -1.48 9.38
CA HIS A 34 -5.06 -1.27 10.39
C HIS A 34 -5.11 -2.49 11.33
N PRO A 35 -5.14 -2.33 12.66
CA PRO A 35 -5.02 -3.43 13.62
C PRO A 35 -6.18 -4.43 13.57
N HIS A 36 -7.31 -4.05 12.96
CA HIS A 36 -8.44 -4.95 12.74
C HIS A 36 -8.37 -5.73 11.41
N HIS A 37 -7.37 -5.48 10.57
CA HIS A 37 -7.15 -6.29 9.38
C HIS A 37 -6.42 -7.58 9.78
N HIS A 38 -7.01 -8.71 9.45
CA HIS A 38 -6.42 -10.03 9.63
C HIS A 38 -5.59 -10.43 8.41
N ASP A 39 -4.80 -11.49 8.55
CA ASP A 39 -3.82 -11.93 7.55
C ASP A 39 -4.44 -12.16 6.16
N ASP A 40 -5.57 -12.89 6.06
CA ASP A 40 -6.23 -13.13 4.77
C ASP A 40 -6.61 -11.84 4.02
N TYR A 41 -6.96 -10.78 4.76
CA TYR A 41 -7.25 -9.49 4.16
C TYR A 41 -5.97 -8.83 3.65
N LEU A 42 -4.89 -8.89 4.43
CA LEU A 42 -3.60 -8.31 4.07
C LEU A 42 -2.99 -9.03 2.86
N ASP A 43 -3.16 -10.35 2.75
CA ASP A 43 -2.72 -11.12 1.59
C ASP A 43 -3.47 -10.71 0.32
N GLN A 44 -4.80 -10.54 0.40
CA GLN A 44 -5.60 -10.05 -0.72
C GLN A 44 -5.24 -8.61 -1.09
N LEU A 45 -4.95 -7.77 -0.10
CA LEU A 45 -4.50 -6.40 -0.32
C LEU A 45 -3.13 -6.38 -1.01
N GLU A 46 -2.19 -7.21 -0.58
CA GLU A 46 -0.87 -7.34 -1.21
C GLU A 46 -0.99 -7.75 -2.67
N GLN A 47 -1.86 -8.71 -3.00
CA GLN A 47 -2.13 -9.10 -4.39
C GLN A 47 -2.66 -7.93 -5.24
N ARG A 48 -3.60 -7.13 -4.70
CA ARG A 48 -4.15 -5.95 -5.39
C ARG A 48 -3.10 -4.87 -5.61
N VAL A 49 -2.25 -4.66 -4.60
CA VAL A 49 -1.14 -3.70 -4.64
C VAL A 49 -0.11 -4.14 -5.69
N GLN A 50 0.29 -5.42 -5.69
CA GLN A 50 1.22 -5.99 -6.66
C GLN A 50 0.68 -5.97 -8.10
N ALA A 51 -0.62 -6.21 -8.29
CA ALA A 51 -1.26 -6.04 -9.59
C ALA A 51 -1.17 -4.60 -10.12
N SER A 52 -1.11 -3.61 -9.22
CA SER A 52 -1.00 -2.19 -9.57
C SER A 52 0.46 -1.73 -9.75
N PHE A 53 1.40 -2.33 -9.01
CA PHE A 53 2.85 -2.12 -9.11
C PHE A 53 3.58 -3.39 -8.65
N ALA A 54 4.16 -4.14 -9.58
CA ALA A 54 4.71 -5.47 -9.32
C ALA A 54 5.85 -5.51 -8.28
N LYS A 55 6.55 -4.39 -8.08
CA LYS A 55 7.61 -4.24 -7.07
C LYS A 55 7.10 -3.65 -5.76
N ALA A 56 5.82 -3.85 -5.44
CA ALA A 56 5.25 -3.49 -4.15
C ALA A 56 5.09 -4.70 -3.22
N CYS A 57 5.17 -4.49 -1.92
CA CYS A 57 4.83 -5.47 -0.90
C CYS A 57 4.28 -4.81 0.36
N LEU A 58 3.66 -5.63 1.22
CA LEU A 58 3.28 -5.24 2.58
C LEU A 58 4.35 -5.70 3.57
N ALA A 59 4.80 -4.78 4.42
CA ALA A 59 5.68 -5.09 5.53
C ALA A 59 4.98 -6.05 6.50
N ARG A 60 5.73 -7.03 7.01
CA ARG A 60 5.28 -8.02 7.99
C ARG A 60 6.32 -8.20 9.09
N GLU A 61 5.91 -8.74 10.24
CA GLU A 61 6.82 -8.96 11.36
C GLU A 61 8.02 -9.81 10.93
N GLY A 62 9.22 -9.42 11.37
CA GLY A 62 10.47 -10.11 11.04
C GLY A 62 10.96 -9.95 9.59
N MET A 63 10.26 -9.19 8.76
CA MET A 63 10.67 -8.96 7.36
C MET A 63 11.99 -8.20 7.28
N THR A 64 12.94 -8.75 6.52
CA THR A 64 14.20 -8.10 6.17
C THR A 64 14.24 -7.87 4.66
N LEU A 65 14.70 -6.69 4.25
CA LEU A 65 14.89 -6.33 2.85
C LEU A 65 16.37 -6.08 2.61
N GLN A 66 16.92 -6.75 1.60
CA GLN A 66 18.23 -6.42 1.09
C GLN A 66 18.08 -5.26 0.10
N ILE A 67 18.80 -4.16 0.36
CA ILE A 67 18.92 -3.07 -0.59
C ILE A 67 20.05 -3.43 -1.56
N ILE A 68 19.80 -3.25 -2.85
CA ILE A 68 20.74 -3.56 -3.94
C ILE A 68 21.46 -2.28 -4.34
#